data_AF-S9S8W1-F1
#
_entry.id   AF-S9S8W1-F1
#
_cell.length_a   1.000
_cell.length_b   1.000
_cell.length_c   1.000
_cell.angle_alpha   90.00
_cell.angle_beta   90.00
_cell.angle_gamma   90.00
#
_symmetry.space_group_name_H-M   'P 1'
#
loop_
_entity.id
_entity.type
_entity.pdbx_description
1 polymer ?
#
loop_
_entity_poly.entity_id
_entity_poly.type
_entity_poly.pdbx_seq_one_letter_code
_entity_poly.pdbx_strand_id
1 'polypeptide(L)' 'MYFGFIALIAFNKALLATPLGAGINTTVGFPLGVGVILSAVILTGIYVYRANGEFDELNRQIIEESR' A
#
# COMPACT_ATOMS: atom_id res chain seq x y z
N MET A 1 2.73 -7.49 5.25
CA MET A 1 1.61 -7.28 4.32
C MET A 1 1.49 -8.40 3.29
N TYR A 2 2.40 -8.50 2.32
CA TYR A 2 2.37 -9.52 1.26
C TYR A 2 2.23 -10.97 1.79
N PHE A 3 3.15 -11.44 2.64
CA PHE A 3 3.09 -12.80 3.17
C PHE A 3 1.86 -13.09 4.04
N GLY A 4 1.33 -12.07 4.74
CA GLY A 4 0.10 -12.22 5.51
C GLY A 4 -1.13 -12.41 4.61
N PHE A 5 -1.21 -11.64 3.52
CA PHE A 5 -2.27 -11.80 2.53
C PHE A 5 -2.17 -13.16 1.82
N ILE A 6 -0.97 -13.59 1.42
CA ILE A 6 -0.73 -14.91 0.82
C ILE A 6 -1.09 -16.04 1.79
N ALA A 7 -0.70 -15.94 3.06
CA ALA A 7 -1.07 -16.92 4.08
C ALA A 7 -2.60 -17.01 4.26
N LEU A 8 -3.30 -15.87 4.26
CA LEU A 8 -4.76 -15.86 4.36
C LEU A 8 -5.42 -16.54 3.15
N ILE A 9 -4.91 -16.30 1.93
CA ILE A 9 -5.36 -16.99 0.73
C ILE A 9 -5.12 -18.50 0.84
N ALA A 10 -3.96 -18.91 1.33
CA ALA A 10 -3.56 -20.30 1.42
C ALA A 10 -4.37 -21.09 2.46
N PHE A 11 -4.65 -20.49 3.62
CA PHE A 11 -5.20 -21.22 4.78
C PHE A 11 -6.67 -20.88 5.09
N ASN A 12 -7.21 -19.75 4.62
CA ASN A 12 -8.59 -19.34 4.93
C ASN A 12 -9.32 -18.70 3.72
N LYS A 13 -9.40 -19.46 2.63
CA LYS A 13 -10.15 -19.06 1.42
C LYS A 13 -11.65 -18.81 1.67
N ALA A 14 -12.25 -19.47 2.66
CA ALA A 14 -13.68 -19.35 2.96
C ALA A 14 -14.03 -17.93 3.45
N LEU A 15 -13.16 -17.33 4.28
CA LEU A 15 -13.30 -15.93 4.68
C LEU A 15 -13.29 -14.99 3.47
N LEU A 16 -12.35 -15.20 2.55
CA LEU A 16 -12.23 -14.36 1.34
C LEU A 16 -13.41 -14.51 0.38
N ALA A 17 -14.05 -15.68 0.36
CA ALA A 17 -15.22 -15.97 -0.46
C ALA A 17 -16.54 -15.48 0.16
N THR A 18 -16.52 -14.95 1.39
CA THR A 18 -17.73 -14.48 2.07
C THR A 18 -18.31 -13.27 1.33
N PRO A 19 -19.58 -13.31 0.87
CA PRO A 19 -20.25 -12.16 0.27
C PRO A 19 -20.34 -10.98 1.25
N LEU A 20 -20.24 -9.75 0.75
CA LEU A 20 -20.35 -8.55 1.59
C LEU A 20 -21.78 -8.25 2.07
N GLY A 21 -22.79 -8.88 1.47
CA GLY A 21 -24.18 -8.75 1.86
C GLY A 21 -25.09 -9.64 1.02
N ALA A 22 -26.36 -9.75 1.42
CA ALA A 22 -27.34 -10.56 0.70
C ALA A 22 -27.55 -10.01 -0.72
N GLY A 23 -27.40 -10.88 -1.73
CA GLY A 23 -27.50 -10.50 -3.15
C GLY A 23 -26.29 -9.73 -3.71
N ILE A 24 -25.24 -9.52 -2.92
CA ILE A 24 -24.00 -8.86 -3.37
C ILE A 24 -23.01 -9.93 -3.83
N ASN A 25 -22.61 -9.86 -5.10
CA ASN A 25 -21.63 -10.80 -5.67
C ASN A 25 -20.18 -10.50 -5.25
N THR A 26 -19.91 -9.29 -4.77
CA THR A 26 -18.60 -8.89 -4.26
C THR A 26 -18.33 -9.55 -2.90
N THR A 27 -17.17 -10.17 -2.76
CA THR A 27 -16.75 -10.85 -1.53
C THR A 27 -15.79 -9.99 -0.70
N VAL A 28 -15.61 -10.36 0.56
CA VAL A 28 -14.64 -9.76 1.50
C VAL A 28 -13.21 -9.73 0.93
N GLY A 29 -12.86 -10.68 0.08
CA GLY A 29 -11.55 -10.71 -0.58
C GLY A 29 -11.27 -9.48 -1.45
N PHE A 30 -12.29 -8.86 -2.05
CA PHE A 30 -12.10 -7.69 -2.91
C PHE A 30 -11.65 -6.45 -2.13
N PRO A 31 -12.38 -5.96 -1.11
CA PRO A 31 -11.91 -4.84 -0.29
C PRO A 31 -10.57 -5.12 0.38
N LEU A 32 -10.34 -6.35 0.83
CA LEU A 32 -9.08 -6.73 1.45
C LEU A 32 -7.90 -6.59 0.47
N GLY A 33 -8.04 -7.10 -0.75
CA GLY A 33 -7.03 -6.96 -1.80
C GLY A 33 -6.78 -5.49 -2.17
N VAL A 34 -7.83 -4.67 -2.27
CA VAL A 34 -7.71 -3.22 -2.46
C VAL A 34 -6.93 -2.56 -1.33
N GLY A 35 -7.22 -2.93 -0.07
CA GLY A 35 -6.46 -2.44 1.09
C GLY A 35 -4.97 -2.80 1.02
N VAL A 36 -4.64 -4.00 0.53
CA VAL A 36 -3.25 -4.43 0.31
C VAL A 36 -2.55 -3.56 -0.75
N ILE A 37 -3.22 -3.27 -1.86
CA ILE A 37 -2.67 -2.42 -2.92
C ILE A 37 -2.46 -0.99 -2.41
N LEU A 38 -3.48 -0.41 -1.79
CA LEU A 38 -3.41 0.97 -1.28
C LEU A 38 -2.31 1.13 -0.24
N SER A 39 -2.15 0.17 0.68
CA SER A 39 -1.07 0.29 1.67
C SER A 39 0.31 0.13 1.02
N ALA A 40 0.46 -0.65 -0.05
CA ALA A 40 1.72 -0.72 -0.78
C ALA A 40 2.07 0.63 -1.44
N VAL A 41 1.09 1.28 -2.07
CA VAL A 41 1.26 2.64 -2.63
C VAL A 41 1.63 3.65 -1.55
N ILE A 42 0.91 3.65 -0.43
CA ILE A 42 1.16 4.57 0.69
C ILE A 42 2.56 4.36 1.27
N LEU A 43 2.95 3.11 1.54
CA LEU A 43 4.28 2.80 2.09
C LEU A 43 5.38 3.20 1.12
N THR A 44 5.16 3.01 -0.19
CA THR A 44 6.09 3.46 -1.22
C THR A 44 6.20 4.99 -1.23
N GLY A 45 5.07 5.70 -1.16
CA GLY A 45 5.06 7.17 -1.08
C GLY A 45 5.78 7.69 0.16
N ILE A 46 5.53 7.09 1.34
CA ILE A 46 6.24 7.43 2.59
C ILE A 46 7.73 7.16 2.46
N TYR A 47 8.11 6.01 1.88
CA TYR A 47 9.49 5.66 1.66
C TYR A 47 10.19 6.68 0.76
N VAL A 48 9.59 7.01 -0.39
CA VAL A 48 10.13 8.00 -1.34
C VAL A 48 10.24 9.37 -0.68
N TYR A 49 9.19 9.82 0.02
CA TYR A 49 9.20 11.10 0.73
C TYR A 49 10.33 11.17 1.76
N ARG A 50 10.54 10.10 2.53
CA ARG A 50 11.64 10.05 3.51
C ARG A 50 13.01 9.96 2.85
N ALA A 51 13.16 9.15 1.79
CA ALA A 51 14.42 8.96 1.10
C ALA A 51 14.88 10.22 0.35
N ASN A 52 13.94 11.01 -0.17
CA ASN A 52 14.25 12.25 -0.90
C ASN A 52 14.62 13.43 0.02
N GLY A 53 14.43 13.31 1.34
CA GLY A 53 14.73 14.41 2.28
C GLY A 53 16.21 14.84 2.29
N GLU A 54 17.14 13.92 2.04
CA GLU A 54 18.59 14.23 1.95
C GLU A 54 18.93 14.94 0.62
N PHE A 55 18.25 14.55 -0.46
CA PHE A 55 18.41 15.19 -1.77
C PHE A 55 17.80 16.60 -1.79
N ASP A 56 16.63 16.81 -1.19
CA ASP A 56 15.99 18.13 -1.14
C ASP A 56 16.84 19.17 -0.39
N GLU A 57 17.54 18.76 0.67
CA GLU A 57 18.45 19.64 1.41
C GLU A 57 19.67 20.04 0.58
N LEU A 58 20.33 19.07 -0.06
CA LEU A 58 21.47 19.32 -0.96
C LEU A 58 21.06 20.20 -2.15
N ASN A 59 19.88 19.96 -2.71
CA ASN A 59 19.36 20.74 -3.84
C ASN A 59 19.06 22.19 -3.43
N ARG A 60 18.56 22.41 -2.20
CA ARG A 60 18.33 23.75 -1.66
C ARG A 60 19.64 24.54 -1.51
N GLN A 61 20.70 23.88 -1.03
CA GLN A 61 22.02 24.52 -0.85
C GLN A 61 22.65 24.92 -2.19
N ILE A 62 22.55 24.08 -3.22
CA ILE A 62 23.05 24.41 -4.58
C ILE A 62 22.32 25.63 -5.16
N ILE A 63 21.00 25.73 -4.98
CA ILE A 63 20.22 26.88 -5.46
C ILE A 63 20.59 28.16 -4.71
N GLU A 64 20.87 28.09 -3.40
CA GLU A 64 21.30 29.25 -2.61
C GLU A 64 22.72 29.72 -2.98
N GLU A 65 23.67 28.80 -3.23
CA GLU A 65 25.04 29.16 -3.67
C GLU A 65 25.08 29.76 -5.08
N SER A 66 24.09 29.46 -5.93
CA SER A 66 24.01 29.93 -7.32
C SER A 66 23.40 31.33 -7.46
N ARG A 67 22.99 31.98 -6.35
CA ARG A 67 22.25 33.24 -6.33
C ARG A 67 23.11 34.40 -5.83
#